data_AF-A0A9E2HHN3-F1
#
_entry.id   AF-A0A9E2HHN3-F1
#
_cell.length_a   1.000
_cell.length_b   1.000
_cell.length_c   1.000
_cell.angle_alpha   90.00
_cell.angle_beta   90.00
_cell.angle_gamma   90.00
#
_symmetry.space_group_name_H-M   'P 1'
#
loop_
_entity.id
_entity.type
_entity.pdbx_description
1 polymer ?
#
loop_
_entity_poly.entity_id
_entity_poly.type
_entity_poly.pdbx_seq_one_letter_code
_entity_poly.pdbx_strand_id
1 'polypeptide(L)'
;FPARQTREASDAVALRHGASGVVLARQSRAAIAGGTFHNDVVCVGALQTLFFHELAFEDTAGAKAAIRAAAGDRFEPVFVEVSAADLPLADAISSYLFNSMLVQIPGEDRLTLICPTETRDNARSHAVAERLAASNGPIGRVEYVDVRQSMRNGGGPACLRLRVVLTETEQAAANPAMRLTDALHARLSAWGGKHYRDRLTPADLADPALLDESRAALDELTGLLGLGVGFYPFQKV
;
A
#
# COMPACT_ATOMS: atom_id res chain seq x y z
N PHE A 1 9.55 -11.65 -15.35
CA PHE A 1 9.75 -10.30 -14.78
C PHE A 1 11.06 -10.25 -13.99
N PRO A 2 11.76 -9.11 -13.94
CA PRO A 2 12.97 -8.97 -13.13
C PRO A 2 12.65 -8.80 -11.63
N ALA A 3 13.53 -9.30 -10.77
CA ALA A 3 13.48 -8.98 -9.34
C ALA A 3 14.04 -7.56 -9.11
N ARG A 4 13.18 -6.65 -8.64
CA ARG A 4 13.55 -5.23 -8.44
C ARG A 4 14.31 -4.99 -7.12
N GLN A 5 14.03 -5.80 -6.11
CA GLN A 5 14.63 -5.69 -4.77
C GLN A 5 15.75 -6.72 -4.60
N THR A 6 16.88 -6.30 -4.02
CA THR A 6 17.98 -7.21 -3.64
C THR A 6 18.06 -7.39 -2.12
N ARG A 7 18.72 -8.46 -1.68
CA ARG A 7 18.92 -8.71 -0.26
C ARG A 7 19.85 -7.66 0.35
N GLU A 8 20.90 -7.28 -0.38
CA GLU A 8 21.91 -6.31 0.02
C GLU A 8 21.28 -4.93 0.26
N ALA A 9 20.34 -4.52 -0.60
CA ALA A 9 19.59 -3.28 -0.39
C ALA A 9 18.73 -3.33 0.88
N SER A 10 18.12 -4.49 1.15
CA SER A 10 17.27 -4.70 2.34
C SER A 10 18.10 -4.74 3.64
N ASP A 11 19.26 -5.38 3.61
CA ASP A 11 20.24 -5.37 4.70
C ASP A 11 20.70 -3.93 5.01
N ALA A 12 21.03 -3.15 3.96
CA ALA A 12 21.48 -1.77 4.12
C ALA A 12 20.39 -0.87 4.74
N VAL A 13 19.12 -1.07 4.37
CA VAL A 13 17.98 -0.36 4.97
C VAL A 13 17.81 -0.77 6.44
N ALA A 14 17.83 -2.06 6.75
CA ALA A 14 17.72 -2.55 8.13
C ALA A 14 18.80 -1.95 9.04
N LEU A 15 20.04 -1.91 8.56
CA LEU A 15 21.16 -1.30 9.27
C LEU A 15 20.97 0.21 9.46
N ARG A 16 20.64 0.94 8.39
CA ARG A 16 20.46 2.40 8.44
C ARG A 16 19.35 2.84 9.40
N HIS A 17 18.29 2.03 9.52
CA HIS A 17 17.18 2.29 10.42
C HIS A 17 17.39 1.75 11.85
N GLY A 18 18.50 1.05 12.12
CA GLY A 18 18.72 0.41 13.43
C GLY A 18 17.64 -0.63 13.78
N ALA A 19 17.08 -1.29 12.78
CA ALA A 19 15.93 -2.18 12.97
C ALA A 19 16.31 -3.44 13.77
N SER A 20 15.41 -3.89 14.65
CA SER A 20 15.55 -5.12 15.43
C SER A 20 14.47 -6.14 15.08
N GLY A 21 14.77 -7.43 15.22
CA GLY A 21 13.83 -8.51 14.85
C GLY A 21 13.56 -8.60 13.35
N VAL A 22 14.55 -8.27 12.51
CA VAL A 22 14.40 -8.24 11.05
C VAL A 22 14.36 -9.65 10.48
N VAL A 23 13.35 -9.92 9.64
CA VAL A 23 13.25 -11.15 8.84
C VAL A 23 13.34 -10.79 7.36
N LEU A 24 14.36 -11.32 6.68
CA LEU A 24 14.56 -11.13 5.25
C LEU A 24 14.13 -12.38 4.48
N ALA A 25 12.82 -12.50 4.27
CA ALA A 25 12.24 -13.60 3.51
C ALA A 25 12.38 -13.35 2.00
N ARG A 26 12.75 -14.40 1.25
CA ARG A 26 12.84 -14.34 -0.21
C ARG A 26 11.46 -14.54 -0.83
N GLN A 27 11.06 -13.62 -1.71
CA GLN A 27 9.87 -13.76 -2.55
C GLN A 27 9.98 -15.00 -3.45
N SER A 28 8.87 -15.71 -3.65
CA SER A 28 8.80 -16.85 -4.58
C SER A 28 9.19 -16.46 -6.01
N ARG A 29 10.04 -17.27 -6.65
CA ARG A 29 10.35 -17.12 -8.08
C ARG A 29 9.12 -17.29 -8.95
N ALA A 30 8.21 -18.20 -8.58
CA ALA A 30 6.98 -18.44 -9.31
C ALA A 30 6.07 -17.20 -9.28
N ALA A 31 5.96 -16.54 -8.12
CA ALA A 31 5.22 -15.29 -7.99
C ALA A 31 5.79 -14.20 -8.91
N ILE A 32 7.11 -13.97 -8.85
CA ILE A 32 7.78 -12.96 -9.70
C ILE A 32 7.58 -13.29 -11.18
N ALA A 33 7.74 -14.56 -11.57
CA ALA A 33 7.51 -15.01 -12.94
C ALA A 33 6.06 -14.76 -13.41
N GLY A 34 5.09 -14.89 -12.50
CA GLY A 34 3.66 -14.64 -12.74
C GLY A 34 3.24 -13.17 -12.80
N GLY A 35 4.13 -12.22 -12.47
CA GLY A 35 3.84 -10.78 -12.55
C GLY A 35 3.93 -10.02 -11.23
N THR A 36 4.28 -10.68 -10.12
CA THR A 36 4.42 -9.99 -8.82
C THR A 36 5.77 -9.26 -8.76
N PHE A 37 5.79 -7.99 -9.14
CA PHE A 37 7.00 -7.17 -9.12
C PHE A 37 7.36 -6.63 -7.73
N HIS A 38 6.40 -6.58 -6.80
CA HIS A 38 6.57 -6.22 -5.39
C HIS A 38 5.78 -7.17 -4.47
N ASN A 39 6.22 -7.30 -3.21
CA ASN A 39 5.61 -8.21 -2.23
C ASN A 39 4.16 -7.83 -1.87
N ASP A 40 3.82 -6.54 -1.90
CA ASP A 40 2.48 -6.01 -1.64
C ASP A 40 1.44 -6.41 -2.71
N VAL A 41 1.82 -7.20 -3.72
CA VAL A 41 0.88 -7.81 -4.67
C VAL A 41 0.45 -9.23 -4.23
N VAL A 42 1.14 -9.85 -3.27
CA VAL A 42 0.83 -11.19 -2.76
C VAL A 42 0.87 -11.34 -1.23
N CYS A 43 1.21 -10.27 -0.51
CA CYS A 43 1.34 -10.31 0.93
C CYS A 43 1.16 -8.91 1.55
N VAL A 44 0.33 -8.82 2.60
CA VAL A 44 0.14 -7.64 3.42
C VAL A 44 0.01 -8.07 4.89
N GLY A 45 0.67 -7.35 5.79
CA GLY A 45 0.55 -7.59 7.24
C GLY A 45 0.15 -6.33 7.99
N ALA A 46 -0.55 -6.49 9.11
CA ALA A 46 -0.89 -5.42 10.04
C ALA A 46 -1.05 -6.00 11.45
N LEU A 47 -0.52 -5.29 12.45
CA LEU A 47 -0.43 -5.79 13.83
C LEU A 47 0.20 -7.19 13.84
N GLN A 48 -0.41 -8.15 14.52
CA GLN A 48 0.03 -9.55 14.55
C GLN A 48 -0.32 -10.35 13.29
N THR A 49 -1.10 -9.81 12.34
CA THR A 49 -1.62 -10.58 11.19
C THR A 49 -0.74 -10.44 9.96
N LEU A 50 -0.43 -11.58 9.31
CA LEU A 50 0.16 -11.63 7.97
C LEU A 50 -0.80 -12.34 7.02
N PHE A 51 -1.35 -11.61 6.06
CA PHE A 51 -2.26 -12.09 5.03
C PHE A 51 -1.51 -12.25 3.70
N PHE A 52 -1.42 -13.47 3.18
CA PHE A 52 -0.57 -13.77 2.02
C PHE A 52 -1.07 -14.95 1.18
N HIS A 53 -0.68 -14.95 -0.09
CA HIS A 53 -0.89 -16.08 -0.99
C HIS A 53 0.11 -17.21 -0.68
N GLU A 54 -0.23 -18.48 -0.86
CA GLU A 54 0.67 -19.62 -0.55
C GLU A 54 2.02 -19.54 -1.30
N LEU A 55 2.00 -18.94 -2.50
CA LEU A 55 3.19 -18.65 -3.32
C LEU A 55 3.88 -17.31 -2.99
N ALA A 56 3.61 -16.66 -1.87
CA ALA A 56 4.27 -15.38 -1.54
C ALA A 56 5.78 -15.57 -1.29
N PHE A 57 6.16 -16.61 -0.57
CA PHE A 57 7.57 -16.83 -0.19
C PHE A 57 8.16 -18.04 -0.93
N GLU A 58 9.46 -18.03 -1.18
CA GLU A 58 10.18 -19.19 -1.75
C GLU A 58 10.22 -20.35 -0.74
N ASP A 59 10.37 -20.03 0.55
CA ASP A 59 10.29 -20.97 1.67
C ASP A 59 9.29 -20.43 2.70
N THR A 60 8.01 -20.76 2.51
CA THR A 60 6.92 -20.31 3.40
C THR A 60 7.06 -20.84 4.83
N ALA A 61 7.53 -22.08 5.01
CA ALA A 61 7.71 -22.66 6.33
C ALA A 61 8.85 -21.96 7.09
N GLY A 62 9.99 -21.75 6.44
CA GLY A 62 11.11 -21.00 6.99
C GLY A 62 10.76 -19.55 7.29
N ALA A 63 10.01 -18.88 6.41
CA ALA A 63 9.53 -17.51 6.66
C ALA A 63 8.63 -17.44 7.90
N LYS A 64 7.66 -18.34 8.05
CA LYS A 64 6.79 -18.40 9.25
C LYS A 64 7.59 -18.68 10.52
N ALA A 65 8.54 -19.62 10.47
CA ALA A 65 9.39 -19.94 11.62
C ALA A 65 10.26 -18.74 12.03
N ALA A 66 10.88 -18.06 11.06
CA ALA A 66 11.68 -16.87 11.31
C ALA A 66 10.84 -15.71 11.87
N ILE A 67 9.61 -15.52 11.38
CA ILE A 67 8.68 -14.50 11.91
C ILE A 67 8.29 -14.81 13.36
N ARG A 68 7.96 -16.06 13.70
CA ARG A 68 7.69 -16.45 15.09
C ARG A 68 8.89 -16.23 15.99
N ALA A 69 10.07 -16.67 15.57
CA ALA A 69 11.31 -16.46 16.32
C ALA A 69 11.64 -14.98 16.52
N ALA A 70 11.43 -14.16 15.48
CA ALA A 70 11.60 -12.72 15.57
C ALA A 70 10.56 -12.07 16.48
N ALA A 71 9.30 -12.49 16.45
CA ALA A 71 8.26 -11.98 17.34
C ALA A 71 8.63 -12.25 18.81
N GLY A 72 9.10 -13.46 19.12
CA GLY A 72 9.42 -13.89 20.48
C GLY A 72 8.19 -13.77 21.38
N ASP A 73 8.37 -13.30 22.61
CA ASP A 73 7.27 -13.11 23.58
C ASP A 73 6.47 -11.82 23.35
N ARG A 74 6.77 -11.05 22.29
CA ARG A 74 6.13 -9.74 22.05
C ARG A 74 4.69 -9.86 21.54
N PHE A 75 4.44 -10.84 20.67
CA PHE A 75 3.11 -11.16 20.14
C PHE A 75 3.14 -12.52 19.44
N GLU A 76 2.00 -13.20 19.36
CA GLU A 76 1.85 -14.41 18.54
C GLU A 76 1.45 -14.04 17.11
N PRO A 77 2.26 -14.35 16.07
CA PRO A 77 1.90 -14.06 14.69
C PRO A 77 0.69 -14.90 14.21
N VAL A 78 -0.28 -14.23 13.60
CA VAL A 78 -1.46 -14.86 12.98
C VAL A 78 -1.27 -14.90 11.47
N PHE A 79 -1.08 -16.10 10.92
CA PHE A 79 -0.87 -16.31 9.49
C PHE A 79 -2.21 -16.64 8.81
N VAL A 80 -2.63 -15.79 7.86
CA VAL A 80 -3.80 -15.99 7.01
C VAL A 80 -3.31 -16.29 5.60
N GLU A 81 -3.27 -17.57 5.25
CA GLU A 81 -2.79 -18.06 3.96
C GLU A 81 -3.95 -18.34 3.01
N VAL A 82 -3.81 -17.93 1.75
CA VAL A 82 -4.76 -18.25 0.68
C VAL A 82 -4.10 -19.23 -0.29
N SER A 83 -4.74 -20.38 -0.48
CA SER A 83 -4.25 -21.41 -1.41
C SER A 83 -4.48 -21.02 -2.88
N ALA A 84 -3.65 -21.53 -3.80
CA ALA A 84 -3.87 -21.32 -5.23
C ALA A 84 -5.08 -22.08 -5.77
N ALA A 85 -5.57 -23.08 -5.02
CA ALA A 85 -6.83 -23.76 -5.34
C ALA A 85 -8.03 -22.81 -5.17
N ASP A 86 -8.03 -22.01 -4.09
CA ASP A 86 -9.06 -21.00 -3.83
C ASP A 86 -8.88 -19.78 -4.73
N LEU A 87 -7.65 -19.28 -4.85
CA LEU A 87 -7.31 -18.10 -5.60
C LEU A 87 -6.02 -18.31 -6.40
N PRO A 88 -6.11 -18.70 -7.69
CA PRO A 88 -4.94 -18.79 -8.55
C PRO A 88 -4.16 -17.47 -8.58
N LEU A 89 -2.84 -17.56 -8.70
CA LEU A 89 -1.95 -16.39 -8.67
C LEU A 89 -2.35 -15.31 -9.71
N ALA A 90 -2.81 -15.71 -10.89
CA ALA A 90 -3.26 -14.76 -11.92
C ALA A 90 -4.48 -13.94 -11.47
N ASP A 91 -5.42 -14.56 -10.75
CA ASP A 91 -6.57 -13.87 -10.17
C ASP A 91 -6.14 -12.95 -9.02
N ALA A 92 -5.23 -13.41 -8.15
CA ALA A 92 -4.66 -12.58 -7.09
C ALA A 92 -3.99 -11.30 -7.63
N ILE A 93 -3.22 -11.43 -8.72
CA ILE A 93 -2.54 -10.32 -9.38
C ILE A 93 -3.53 -9.41 -10.09
N SER A 94 -4.47 -9.95 -10.86
CA SER A 94 -5.41 -9.13 -11.63
C SER A 94 -6.41 -8.39 -10.74
N SER A 95 -6.77 -8.96 -9.59
CA SER A 95 -7.74 -8.37 -8.66
C SER A 95 -7.12 -7.45 -7.61
N TYR A 96 -5.79 -7.50 -7.44
CA TYR A 96 -5.04 -6.75 -6.42
C TYR A 96 -5.48 -7.04 -4.97
N LEU A 97 -5.97 -8.25 -4.67
CA LEU A 97 -6.49 -8.59 -3.32
C LEU A 97 -5.45 -8.34 -2.21
N PHE A 98 -4.19 -8.70 -2.43
CA PHE A 98 -3.13 -8.49 -1.43
C PHE A 98 -2.55 -7.09 -1.45
N ASN A 99 -2.87 -6.28 -2.46
CA ASN A 99 -2.57 -4.86 -2.49
C ASN A 99 -3.66 -4.01 -1.78
N SER A 100 -4.45 -4.67 -0.94
CA SER A 100 -5.43 -4.02 -0.07
C SER A 100 -4.76 -3.37 1.14
N MET A 101 -5.45 -2.40 1.75
CA MET A 101 -5.06 -1.96 3.09
C MET A 101 -5.64 -2.90 4.12
N LEU A 102 -4.83 -3.25 5.11
CA LEU A 102 -5.27 -3.99 6.28
C LEU A 102 -5.14 -3.06 7.49
N VAL A 103 -6.26 -2.66 8.08
CA VAL A 103 -6.33 -1.61 9.10
C VAL A 103 -7.19 -2.05 10.28
N GLN A 104 -6.86 -1.56 11.48
CA GLN A 104 -7.74 -1.66 12.63
C GLN A 104 -8.51 -0.34 12.75
N ILE A 105 -9.84 -0.41 12.68
CA ILE A 105 -10.69 0.76 12.91
C ILE A 105 -10.81 0.97 14.42
N PRO A 106 -10.67 2.21 14.93
CA PRO A 106 -10.86 2.49 16.36
C PRO A 106 -12.22 1.97 16.86
N GLY A 107 -12.19 1.14 17.90
CA GLY A 107 -13.39 0.51 18.47
C GLY A 107 -13.80 -0.83 17.83
N GLU A 108 -13.11 -1.29 16.78
CA GLU A 108 -13.29 -2.63 16.21
C GLU A 108 -12.19 -3.60 16.70
N ASP A 109 -12.61 -4.82 17.08
CA ASP A 109 -11.70 -5.87 17.56
C ASP A 109 -10.94 -6.60 16.44
N ARG A 110 -11.48 -6.54 15.22
CA ARG A 110 -10.96 -7.23 14.03
C ARG A 110 -10.52 -6.23 12.96
N LEU A 111 -9.66 -6.67 12.06
CA LEU A 111 -9.13 -5.86 10.97
C LEU A 111 -10.18 -5.69 9.86
N THR A 112 -10.19 -4.50 9.28
CA THR A 112 -10.89 -4.18 8.04
C THR A 112 -9.91 -4.28 6.86
N LEU A 113 -10.31 -5.02 5.82
CA LEU A 113 -9.60 -5.16 4.56
C LEU A 113 -10.21 -4.19 3.54
N ILE A 114 -9.46 -3.18 3.11
CA ILE A 114 -9.91 -2.18 2.12
C ILE A 114 -9.33 -2.55 0.75
N CYS A 115 -10.18 -3.12 -0.09
CA CYS A 115 -9.86 -3.71 -1.39
C CYS A 115 -10.23 -2.78 -2.55
N PRO A 116 -9.58 -2.89 -3.72
CA PRO A 116 -10.09 -2.26 -4.94
C PRO A 116 -11.36 -2.96 -5.46
N THR A 117 -12.16 -2.27 -6.26
CA THR A 117 -13.37 -2.86 -6.90
C THR A 117 -13.07 -4.10 -7.74
N GLU A 118 -11.88 -4.20 -8.30
CA GLU A 118 -11.39 -5.35 -9.07
C GLU A 118 -11.35 -6.64 -8.23
N THR A 119 -11.17 -6.51 -6.91
CA THR A 119 -11.32 -7.65 -5.98
C THR A 119 -12.77 -8.13 -5.90
N ARG A 120 -13.73 -7.21 -5.86
CA ARG A 120 -15.17 -7.54 -5.85
C ARG A 120 -15.61 -8.14 -7.18
N ASP A 121 -15.09 -7.60 -8.29
CA ASP A 121 -15.52 -7.97 -9.62
C ASP A 121 -14.89 -9.30 -10.10
N ASN A 122 -13.76 -9.73 -9.49
CA ASN A 122 -13.22 -11.08 -9.65
C ASN A 122 -13.91 -12.06 -8.69
N ALA A 123 -14.66 -13.03 -9.22
CA ALA A 123 -15.46 -13.96 -8.42
C ALA A 123 -14.66 -14.75 -7.36
N ARG A 124 -13.43 -15.17 -7.67
CA ARG A 124 -12.60 -15.93 -6.72
C ARG A 124 -12.06 -15.04 -5.61
N SER A 125 -11.53 -13.87 -5.97
CA SER A 125 -11.02 -12.91 -5.00
C SER A 125 -12.12 -12.39 -4.08
N HIS A 126 -13.29 -12.09 -4.64
CA HIS A 126 -14.47 -11.71 -3.86
C HIS A 126 -14.88 -12.83 -2.90
N ALA A 127 -14.97 -14.06 -3.38
CA ALA A 127 -15.30 -15.21 -2.52
C ALA A 127 -14.27 -15.40 -1.39
N VAL A 128 -12.97 -15.17 -1.64
CA VAL A 128 -11.95 -15.21 -0.58
C VAL A 128 -12.19 -14.07 0.43
N ALA A 129 -12.36 -12.83 -0.04
CA ALA A 129 -12.54 -11.67 0.82
C ALA A 129 -13.78 -11.82 1.74
N GLU A 130 -14.93 -12.24 1.18
CA GLU A 130 -16.15 -12.45 1.95
C GLU A 130 -16.02 -13.62 2.93
N ARG A 131 -15.33 -14.71 2.55
CA ARG A 131 -15.02 -15.81 3.50
C ARG A 131 -14.17 -15.34 4.66
N LEU A 132 -13.18 -14.47 4.41
CA LEU A 132 -12.36 -13.89 5.48
C LEU A 132 -13.22 -13.09 6.45
N ALA A 133 -14.05 -12.18 5.95
CA ALA A 133 -14.97 -11.38 6.77
C ALA A 133 -15.93 -12.26 7.60
N ALA A 134 -16.51 -13.30 6.99
CA ALA A 134 -17.44 -14.20 7.63
C ALA A 134 -16.80 -15.22 8.60
N SER A 135 -15.47 -15.37 8.55
CA SER A 135 -14.74 -16.28 9.45
C SER A 135 -14.68 -15.75 10.89
N ASN A 136 -14.10 -16.54 11.81
CA ASN A 136 -13.67 -16.08 13.14
C ASN A 136 -12.20 -15.63 13.16
N GLY A 137 -11.59 -15.42 11.99
CA GLY A 137 -10.20 -14.99 11.85
C GLY A 137 -9.99 -13.49 12.14
N PRO A 138 -8.75 -12.99 11.98
CA PRO A 138 -8.42 -11.62 12.36
C PRO A 138 -9.04 -10.55 11.46
N ILE A 139 -9.49 -10.89 10.25
CA ILE A 139 -10.11 -9.95 9.29
C ILE A 139 -11.62 -10.10 9.44
N GLY A 140 -12.33 -9.07 9.89
CA GLY A 140 -13.77 -9.13 10.19
C GLY A 140 -14.66 -8.35 9.25
N ARG A 141 -14.06 -7.53 8.39
CA ARG A 141 -14.80 -6.66 7.48
C ARG A 141 -14.01 -6.46 6.20
N VAL A 142 -14.73 -6.32 5.09
CA VAL A 142 -14.17 -5.94 3.80
C VAL A 142 -14.89 -4.70 3.31
N GLU A 143 -14.13 -3.73 2.82
CA GLU A 143 -14.64 -2.57 2.11
C GLU A 143 -14.04 -2.52 0.70
N TYR A 144 -14.80 -2.00 -0.25
CA TYR A 144 -14.39 -1.90 -1.65
C TYR A 144 -14.34 -0.44 -2.09
N VAL A 145 -13.21 -0.01 -2.63
CA VAL A 145 -12.97 1.37 -3.09
C VAL A 145 -12.67 1.43 -4.59
N ASP A 146 -13.18 2.47 -5.26
CA ASP A 146 -12.90 2.70 -6.67
C ASP A 146 -11.61 3.51 -6.83
N VAL A 147 -10.55 2.83 -7.29
CA VAL A 147 -9.24 3.42 -7.59
C VAL A 147 -8.82 3.09 -9.03
N ARG A 148 -9.78 2.94 -9.95
CA ARG A 148 -9.56 2.43 -11.32
C ARG A 148 -8.44 3.14 -12.10
N GLN A 149 -8.27 4.46 -11.93
CA GLN A 149 -7.20 5.21 -12.61
C GLN A 149 -5.81 4.75 -12.14
N SER A 150 -5.65 4.49 -10.85
CA SER A 150 -4.41 3.95 -10.28
C SER A 150 -4.21 2.48 -10.67
N MET A 151 -5.29 1.69 -10.62
CA MET A 151 -5.28 0.26 -10.99
C MET A 151 -4.87 0.04 -12.44
N ARG A 152 -5.28 0.91 -13.38
CA ARG A 152 -4.82 0.87 -14.78
C ARG A 152 -3.31 1.03 -14.95
N ASN A 153 -2.63 1.60 -13.95
CA ASN A 153 -1.17 1.70 -13.89
C ASN A 153 -0.55 0.76 -12.84
N GLY A 154 -1.31 -0.22 -12.36
CA GLY A 154 -0.82 -1.25 -11.44
C GLY A 154 -0.66 -0.81 -10.00
N GLY A 155 -1.44 0.18 -9.52
CA GLY A 155 -1.46 0.58 -8.11
C GLY A 155 -2.85 0.41 -7.49
N GLY A 156 -3.00 -0.49 -6.51
CA GLY A 156 -4.20 -0.61 -5.69
C GLY A 156 -4.12 0.27 -4.42
N PRO A 157 -5.03 0.07 -3.45
CA PRO A 157 -5.11 0.88 -2.24
C PRO A 157 -3.79 0.95 -1.45
N ALA A 158 -3.04 -0.15 -1.33
CA ALA A 158 -1.79 -0.18 -0.60
C ALA A 158 -0.67 0.60 -1.30
N CYS A 159 -0.64 0.65 -2.63
CA CYS A 159 0.36 1.40 -3.38
C CYS A 159 0.22 2.93 -3.22
N LEU A 160 -0.98 3.41 -2.85
CA LEU A 160 -1.27 4.84 -2.68
C LEU A 160 -0.91 5.40 -1.29
N ARG A 161 -0.32 4.58 -0.41
CA ARG A 161 -0.07 4.97 0.99
C ARG A 161 1.24 4.45 1.55
N LEU A 162 1.90 5.28 2.36
CA LEU A 162 3.04 4.90 3.19
C LEU A 162 2.57 4.79 4.66
N ARG A 163 2.91 3.68 5.32
CA ARG A 163 2.63 3.49 6.75
C ARG A 163 3.79 3.98 7.59
N VAL A 164 3.52 4.90 8.51
CA VAL A 164 4.50 5.44 9.45
C VAL A 164 3.88 5.35 10.85
N VAL A 165 4.46 4.50 11.71
CA VAL A 165 4.02 4.38 13.10
C VAL A 165 4.67 5.51 13.88
N LEU A 166 3.85 6.30 14.59
CA LEU A 166 4.27 7.47 15.35
C LEU A 166 3.65 7.40 16.74
N THR A 167 4.43 7.74 17.76
CA THR A 167 3.93 8.13 19.08
C THR A 167 3.17 9.44 19.00
N GLU A 168 2.41 9.80 20.04
CA GLU A 168 1.68 11.08 20.09
C GLU A 168 2.62 12.29 19.93
N THR A 169 3.80 12.25 20.57
CA THR A 169 4.80 13.31 20.46
C THR A 169 5.38 13.42 19.05
N GLU A 170 5.74 12.30 18.43
CA GLU A 170 6.25 12.30 17.05
C GLU A 170 5.18 12.74 16.05
N GLN A 171 3.94 12.32 16.28
CA GLN A 171 2.81 12.77 15.48
C GLN A 171 2.66 14.30 15.61
N ALA A 172 2.70 14.84 16.84
CA ALA A 172 2.59 16.27 17.09
C ALA A 172 3.73 17.08 16.46
N ALA A 173 4.92 16.49 16.31
CA ALA A 173 6.05 17.08 15.62
C ALA A 173 5.97 17.03 14.08
N ALA A 174 5.13 16.15 13.52
CA ALA A 174 4.91 16.09 12.07
C ALA A 174 4.15 17.33 11.57
N ASN A 175 4.34 17.68 10.29
CA ASN A 175 3.70 18.86 9.68
C ASN A 175 2.16 18.80 9.83
N PRO A 176 1.53 19.67 10.66
CA PRO A 176 0.10 19.61 10.91
C PRO A 176 -0.74 19.94 9.68
N ALA A 177 -0.19 20.71 8.71
CA ALA A 177 -0.87 21.04 7.46
C ALA A 177 -1.03 19.82 6.53
N MET A 178 -0.33 18.71 6.79
CA MET A 178 -0.47 17.44 6.07
C MET A 178 -1.37 16.44 6.79
N ARG A 179 -1.99 16.81 7.92
CA ARG A 179 -2.97 15.96 8.60
C ARG A 179 -4.32 16.07 7.91
N LEU A 180 -4.82 14.96 7.38
CA LEU A 180 -6.12 14.92 6.73
C LEU A 180 -7.22 15.28 7.73
N THR A 181 -8.00 16.28 7.37
CA THR A 181 -9.21 16.76 8.05
C THR A 181 -10.25 17.06 6.98
N ASP A 182 -11.52 17.19 7.33
CA ASP A 182 -12.56 17.57 6.37
C ASP A 182 -12.25 18.90 5.68
N ALA A 183 -11.68 19.85 6.42
CA ALA A 183 -11.26 21.14 5.88
C ALA A 183 -10.10 21.00 4.88
N LEU A 184 -9.07 20.20 5.19
CA LEU A 184 -7.98 19.94 4.25
C LEU A 184 -8.46 19.19 3.02
N HIS A 185 -9.33 18.19 3.21
CA HIS A 185 -9.93 17.43 2.12
C HIS A 185 -10.71 18.34 1.16
N ALA A 186 -11.54 19.24 1.68
CA ALA A 186 -12.28 20.21 0.86
C ALA A 186 -11.34 21.14 0.08
N ARG A 187 -10.28 21.63 0.72
CA ARG A 187 -9.27 22.49 0.06
C ARG A 187 -8.52 21.75 -1.05
N LEU A 188 -8.08 20.52 -0.79
CA LEU A 188 -7.41 19.68 -1.78
C LEU A 188 -8.33 19.31 -2.95
N SER A 189 -9.61 19.07 -2.67
CA SER A 189 -10.62 18.80 -3.71
C SER A 189 -10.85 20.02 -4.61
N ALA A 190 -10.97 21.21 -4.02
CA ALA A 190 -11.10 22.45 -4.79
C ALA A 190 -9.82 22.77 -5.59
N TRP A 191 -8.64 22.56 -4.99
CA TRP A 191 -7.36 22.70 -5.68
C TRP A 191 -7.24 21.73 -6.87
N GLY A 192 -7.63 20.46 -6.67
CA GLY A 192 -7.68 19.45 -7.74
C GLY A 192 -8.61 19.87 -8.86
N GLY A 193 -9.85 20.26 -8.55
CA GLY A 193 -10.83 20.72 -9.53
C GLY A 193 -10.45 22.00 -10.27
N LYS A 194 -9.56 22.83 -9.70
CA LYS A 194 -9.03 24.03 -10.34
C LYS A 194 -7.90 23.72 -11.34
N HIS A 195 -7.03 22.76 -11.01
CA HIS A 195 -5.75 22.58 -11.71
C HIS A 195 -5.67 21.33 -12.60
N TYR A 196 -6.45 20.30 -12.34
CA TYR A 196 -6.34 19.04 -13.08
C TYR A 196 -7.16 19.10 -14.37
N ARG A 197 -6.55 18.64 -15.47
CA ARG A 197 -7.27 18.39 -16.72
C ARG A 197 -8.09 17.10 -16.59
N ASP A 198 -9.32 17.10 -17.11
CA ASP A 198 -10.17 15.89 -17.15
C ASP A 198 -9.68 14.83 -18.15
N ARG A 199 -8.76 15.23 -19.05
CA ARG A 199 -8.12 14.36 -20.03
C ARG A 199 -6.67 14.76 -20.24
N LEU A 200 -5.79 13.77 -20.25
CA LEU A 200 -4.38 13.92 -20.60
C LEU A 200 -3.93 12.74 -21.46
N THR A 201 -3.22 13.03 -22.54
CA THR A 201 -2.62 12.07 -23.46
C THR A 201 -1.12 12.32 -23.57
N PRO A 202 -0.32 11.35 -24.07
CA PRO A 202 1.12 11.56 -24.24
C PRO A 202 1.49 12.77 -25.12
N ALA A 203 0.65 13.14 -26.09
CA ALA A 203 0.88 14.30 -26.95
C ALA A 203 0.76 15.63 -26.19
N ASP A 204 -0.11 15.69 -25.18
CA ASP A 204 -0.33 16.88 -24.37
C ASP A 204 0.89 17.21 -23.48
N LEU A 205 1.81 16.26 -23.29
CA LEU A 205 3.08 16.49 -22.57
C LEU A 205 4.01 17.49 -23.28
N ALA A 206 3.78 17.74 -24.58
CA ALA A 206 4.52 18.73 -25.35
C ALA A 206 3.90 20.14 -25.28
N ASP A 207 2.72 20.29 -24.68
CA ASP A 207 2.05 21.58 -24.52
C ASP A 207 2.77 22.43 -23.45
N PRO A 208 3.35 23.59 -23.79
CA PRO A 208 4.00 24.45 -22.80
C PRO A 208 3.04 24.95 -21.73
N ALA A 209 1.73 25.08 -22.03
CA ALA A 209 0.75 25.50 -21.03
C ALA A 209 0.65 24.49 -19.87
N LEU A 210 0.81 23.19 -20.16
CA LEU A 210 0.79 22.15 -19.12
C LEU A 210 1.93 22.34 -18.11
N LEU A 211 3.09 22.82 -18.55
CA LEU A 211 4.22 23.13 -17.66
C LEU A 211 3.88 24.28 -16.71
N ASP A 212 3.32 25.37 -17.25
CA ASP A 212 2.96 26.55 -16.48
C ASP A 212 1.83 26.25 -15.49
N GLU A 213 0.79 25.53 -15.93
CA GLU A 213 -0.28 25.00 -15.09
C GLU A 213 0.27 24.13 -13.95
N SER A 214 1.18 23.19 -14.25
CA SER A 214 1.77 22.30 -13.26
C SER A 214 2.58 23.06 -12.22
N ARG A 215 3.37 24.06 -12.63
CA ARG A 215 4.15 24.89 -11.70
C ARG A 215 3.24 25.73 -10.81
N ALA A 216 2.23 26.39 -11.38
CA ALA A 216 1.25 27.16 -10.62
C ALA A 216 0.49 26.27 -9.60
N ALA A 217 0.09 25.06 -10.01
CA ALA A 217 -0.55 24.10 -9.14
C ALA A 217 0.36 23.68 -7.97
N LEU A 218 1.63 23.37 -8.24
CA LEU A 218 2.60 22.97 -7.23
C LEU A 218 2.98 24.13 -6.29
N ASP A 219 3.07 25.36 -6.77
CA ASP A 219 3.25 26.55 -5.93
C ASP A 219 2.10 26.74 -4.94
N GLU A 220 0.86 26.66 -5.43
CA GLU A 220 -0.32 26.75 -4.58
C GLU A 220 -0.38 25.58 -3.58
N LEU A 221 -0.02 24.37 -4.00
CA LEU A 221 -0.01 23.19 -3.13
C LEU A 221 1.07 23.28 -2.04
N THR A 222 2.26 23.79 -2.37
CA THR A 222 3.33 24.05 -1.39
C THR A 222 2.84 24.98 -0.28
N GLY A 223 2.12 26.05 -0.65
CA GLY A 223 1.49 26.95 0.32
C GLY A 223 0.35 26.29 1.10
N LEU A 224 -0.52 25.53 0.42
CA LEU A 224 -1.66 24.83 1.02
C LEU A 224 -1.22 23.85 2.12
N LEU A 225 -0.15 23.08 1.85
CA LEU A 225 0.42 22.05 2.72
C LEU A 225 1.54 22.57 3.64
N GLY A 226 1.86 23.87 3.59
CA GLY A 226 2.86 24.47 4.46
C GLY A 226 4.26 23.84 4.34
N LEU A 227 4.71 23.54 3.11
CA LEU A 227 5.97 22.82 2.86
C LEU A 227 7.22 23.73 2.90
N GLY A 228 7.04 25.02 3.21
CA GLY A 228 8.10 26.03 3.22
C GLY A 228 8.40 26.60 1.83
N VAL A 229 9.53 27.30 1.71
CA VAL A 229 10.01 27.90 0.45
C VAL A 229 10.98 26.96 -0.25
N GLY A 230 10.94 26.92 -1.59
CA GLY A 230 11.91 26.13 -2.36
C GLY A 230 11.76 24.61 -2.21
N PHE A 231 10.56 24.11 -1.88
CA PHE A 231 10.31 22.68 -1.73
C PHE A 231 10.56 21.92 -3.04
N TYR A 232 9.96 22.40 -4.13
CA TYR A 232 10.22 21.90 -5.48
C TYR A 232 11.44 22.58 -6.11
N PRO A 233 12.22 21.90 -6.96
CA PRO A 233 13.42 22.48 -7.56
C PRO A 233 13.19 23.81 -8.31
N PHE A 234 12.04 23.99 -8.96
CA PHE A 234 11.73 25.22 -9.69
C PHE A 234 11.41 26.43 -8.78
N GLN A 235 11.18 26.19 -7.48
CA GLN A 235 10.86 27.22 -6.48
C GLN A 235 12.11 27.78 -5.80
N LYS A 236 13.30 27.24 -6.08
CA LYS A 236 14.57 27.62 -5.44
C LYS A 236 15.24 28.84 -6.07
N VAL A 237 14.51 29.57 -6.91
CA VAL A 237 15.00 30.73 -7.68
C VAL A 237 14.95 31.99 -6.81
#